data_AF-A6MK97-F1
#
_entry.id   AF-A6MK97-F1
#
_cell.length_a   1.000
_cell.length_b   1.000
_cell.length_c   1.000
_cell.angle_alpha   90.00
_cell.angle_beta   90.00
_cell.angle_gamma   90.00
#
_symmetry.space_group_name_H-M   'P 1'
#
loop_
_entity.id
_entity.type
_entity.pdbx_description
1 polymer ?
#
loop_
_entity_poly.entity_id
_entity_poly.type
_entity_poly.pdbx_seq_one_letter_code
_entity_poly.pdbx_strand_id
1 'polypeptide(L)' 'MTERLRSRYYVTRKLFVADLQRVIANCREYNPPDSEYCRCASALEKFFYFKLKEGGLIDK' A
#
# COMPACT_ATOMS: atom_id res chain seq x y z
N MET A 1 -6.21 -4.83 -7.07
CA MET A 1 -5.81 -3.44 -7.41
C MET A 1 -5.50 -3.27 -8.91
N THR A 2 -4.86 -4.23 -9.57
CA THR A 2 -4.53 -4.15 -11.02
C THR A 2 -5.72 -3.87 -11.94
N GLU A 3 -6.85 -4.54 -11.72
CA GLU A 3 -8.07 -4.30 -12.51
C GLU A 3 -8.60 -2.87 -12.35
N ARG A 4 -8.66 -2.37 -11.10
CA ARG A 4 -9.02 -0.98 -10.80
C ARG A 4 -8.09 0.00 -11.52
N LEU A 5 -6.79 -0.25 -11.50
CA LEU A 5 -5.82 0.58 -12.23
C LEU A 5 -6.08 0.58 -13.74
N ARG A 6 -6.29 -0.60 -14.35
CA ARG A 6 -6.62 -0.73 -15.79
C ARG A 6 -7.91 -0.03 -16.16
N SER A 7 -8.91 -0.04 -15.28
CA SER A 7 -10.19 0.67 -15.45
C SER A 7 -10.11 2.19 -15.21
N ARG A 8 -8.91 2.75 -14.97
CA ARG A 8 -8.70 4.17 -14.61
C ARG A 8 -9.44 4.62 -13.35
N TYR A 9 -9.74 3.70 -12.43
CA TYR A 9 -10.43 4.00 -11.18
C TYR A 9 -9.62 4.94 -10.26
N TYR A 10 -8.29 4.81 -10.24
CA TYR A 10 -7.42 5.62 -9.38
C TYR A 10 -7.15 7.01 -9.98
N VAL A 11 -8.20 7.82 -10.08
CA VAL A 11 -8.14 9.19 -10.63
C VAL A 11 -7.39 10.18 -9.74
N THR A 12 -7.15 9.81 -8.47
CA THR A 12 -6.26 10.54 -7.56
C THR A 12 -5.28 9.58 -6.90
N ARG A 13 -4.07 10.06 -6.58
CA ARG A 13 -3.09 9.26 -5.83
C ARG A 13 -3.63 8.76 -4.49
N LYS A 14 -4.47 9.56 -3.82
CA LYS A 14 -5.05 9.25 -2.51
C LYS A 14 -5.88 7.96 -2.56
N LEU A 15 -6.62 7.72 -3.64
CA LEU A 15 -7.39 6.48 -3.82
C LEU A 15 -6.48 5.25 -3.90
N PHE A 16 -5.37 5.34 -4.65
CA PHE A 16 -4.43 4.24 -4.77
C PHE A 16 -3.71 3.95 -3.45
N VAL A 17 -3.23 5.00 -2.78
CA VAL A 17 -2.56 4.91 -1.47
C VAL A 17 -3.50 4.29 -0.43
N ALA A 18 -4.75 4.74 -0.36
CA ALA A 18 -5.72 4.21 0.59
C ALA A 18 -6.02 2.71 0.38
N ASP A 19 -6.16 2.27 -0.88
CA ASP A 19 -6.37 0.84 -1.16
C ASP A 19 -5.16 -0.01 -0.77
N LEU A 20 -3.93 0.45 -1.05
CA LEU A 20 -2.73 -0.31 -0.67
C LEU A 20 -2.53 -0.34 0.85
N GLN A 21 -2.75 0.80 1.53
CA GLN A 21 -2.71 0.86 2.98
C GLN A 21 -3.75 -0.09 3.61
N ARG A 22 -4.94 -0.21 3.01
CA ARG A 22 -5.95 -1.17 3.46
C ARG A 22 -5.48 -2.61 3.32
N VAL A 23 -4.79 -2.97 2.24
CA VAL A 23 -4.20 -4.32 2.07
C VAL A 23 -3.21 -4.62 3.20
N ILE A 24 -2.35 -3.66 3.54
CA ILE A 24 -1.33 -3.79 4.60
C ILE A 24 -1.98 -3.85 5.99
N ALA A 25 -2.96 -2.98 6.26
CA ALA A 25 -3.68 -2.92 7.52
C ALA A 25 -4.44 -4.22 7.78
N ASN A 26 -5.23 -4.68 6.81
CA ASN A 26 -5.97 -5.93 6.92
C ASN A 26 -5.03 -7.14 7.13
N CYS A 27 -3.86 -7.14 6.48
CA CYS A 27 -2.85 -8.17 6.70
C CYS A 27 -2.37 -8.21 8.15
N ARG A 28 -2.06 -7.05 8.74
CA ARG A 28 -1.60 -6.94 10.15
C ARG A 28 -2.70 -7.22 11.16
N GLU A 29 -3.94 -6.87 10.85
CA GLU A 29 -5.10 -7.08 11.72
C GLU A 29 -5.48 -8.56 11.80
N TYR A 30 -5.42 -9.27 10.67
CA TYR A 30 -5.83 -10.67 10.61
C TYR A 30 -4.75 -11.64 11.10
N ASN A 31 -3.48 -11.36 10.83
CA ASN A 31 -2.39 -12.31 11.08
C ASN A 31 -1.67 -12.01 12.41
N PRO A 32 -1.08 -13.03 13.07
CA PRO A 32 -0.23 -12.80 14.24
C PRO A 32 0.91 -11.81 13.93
N PRO A 33 1.28 -10.92 14.87
CA PRO A 33 2.31 -9.91 14.65
C PRO A 33 3.66 -10.48 14.17
N ASP A 34 4.01 -11.67 14.66
CA ASP A 34 5.30 -12.32 14.38
C ASP A 34 5.30 -13.17 13.12
N SER A 35 4.15 -13.21 12.41
CA SER A 35 3.99 -14.01 11.20
C SER A 35 4.83 -13.47 10.03
N GLU A 36 5.22 -14.38 9.14
CA GLU A 36 5.83 -14.05 7.84
C GLU A 36 5.00 -13.01 7.07
N TYR A 37 3.67 -13.10 7.14
CA TYR A 37 2.76 -12.18 6.47
C TYR A 37 2.91 -10.73 6.99
N CYS A 38 2.99 -10.54 8.31
CA CYS A 38 3.20 -9.23 8.92
C CYS A 38 4.59 -8.66 8.61
N ARG A 39 5.62 -9.53 8.53
CA ARG A 39 6.96 -9.14 8.06
C ARG A 39 6.93 -8.66 6.60
N CYS A 40 6.28 -9.40 5.71
CA CYS A 40 6.11 -9.00 4.30
C CYS A 40 5.32 -7.70 4.16
N ALA A 41 4.23 -7.53 4.92
CA ALA A 41 3.44 -6.30 4.91
C ALA A 41 4.27 -5.07 5.30
N SER A 42 5.16 -5.22 6.29
CA SER A 42 6.06 -4.16 6.75
C SER A 42 7.17 -3.84 5.75
N ALA A 43 7.71 -4.85 5.07
CA ALA A 43 8.67 -4.63 3.98
C ALA A 43 8.01 -3.89 2.80
N LEU A 44 6.79 -4.30 2.42
CA LEU A 44 6.02 -3.68 1.35
C LEU A 44 5.66 -2.23 1.67
N GLU A 45 5.25 -1.93 2.91
CA GLU A 45 4.93 -0.56 3.34
C GLU A 45 6.13 0.39 3.17
N LYS A 46 7.32 -0.04 3.63
CA LYS A 46 8.56 0.73 3.49
C LYS A 46 8.93 0.94 2.03
N PHE A 47 8.87 -0.12 1.23
CA PHE A 47 9.16 -0.04 -0.20
C PHE A 47 8.19 0.92 -0.91
N PHE A 48 6.90 0.83 -0.60
CA PHE A 48 5.89 1.68 -1.19
C PHE A 48 6.09 3.15 -0.82
N TYR A 49 6.37 3.45 0.44
CA TYR A 49 6.68 4.81 0.88
C TYR A 49 7.89 5.40 0.14
N PHE A 50 8.96 4.60 -0.03
CA PHE A 50 10.12 5.02 -0.81
C PHE A 50 9.74 5.33 -2.26
N LYS A 51 8.91 4.50 -2.90
CA LYS A 51 8.42 4.75 -4.27
C LYS A 51 7.54 6.00 -4.39
N LEU A 52 6.71 6.29 -3.39
CA LEU A 52 5.97 7.55 -3.36
C LEU A 52 6.90 8.75 -3.26
N LYS A 53 7.95 8.65 -2.42
CA LYS A 53 8.95 9.71 -2.29
C LYS A 53 9.71 9.94 -3.59
N GLU A 54 10.22 8.87 -4.19
CA GLU A 54 10.94 8.89 -5.47
C GLU A 54 10.10 9.50 -6.60
N GLY A 55 8.79 9.21 -6.61
CA GLY A 55 7.85 9.78 -7.58
C GLY A 55 7.33 11.19 -7.25
N GLY A 56 7.76 11.83 -6.17
CA GLY A 56 7.25 13.15 -5.75
C GLY A 56 5.76 13.14 -5.37
N LEU A 57 5.24 11.99 -4.91
CA LEU A 57 3.82 11.78 -4.62
C LEU A 57 3.46 11.93 -3.13
N ILE A 58 4.43 12.24 -2.28
CA ILE A 58 4.19 12.53 -0.86
C ILE A 58 3.73 13.98 -0.72
N ASP A 59 2.70 14.22 0.09
CA ASP A 59 2.26 15.57 0.46
C ASP A 59 3.41 16.33 1.16
N LYS A 60 3.58 17.62 0.88
CA LYS A 60 4.55 18.47 1.59
C LYS A 60 4.09 18.73 3.02
#